data_AF-A0A5F1ZNI3-F1
#
_entry.id   AF-A0A5F1ZNI3-F1
#
_cell.length_a   1.000
_cell.length_b   1.000
_cell.length_c   1.000
_cell.angle_alpha   90.00
_cell.angle_beta   90.00
_cell.angle_gamma   90.00
#
_symmetry.space_group_name_H-M   'P 1'
#
loop_
_entity.id
_entity.type
_entity.pdbx_description
1 polymer ?
#
loop_
_entity_poly.entity_id
_entity_poly.type
_entity_poly.pdbx_seq_one_letter_code
_entity_poly.pdbx_strand_id
1 'polypeptide(L)' 'MNFFTKETSWSNAEFIVFKLCVASIYVLIGAYFSSFFLQYRIVITVVFAITVVWTVSLWLKKMRSTK' A
#
# COMPACT_ATOMS: atom_id res chain seq x y z
N MET A 1 8.14 -13.57 20.49
CA MET A 1 8.32 -12.82 19.22
C MET A 1 6.96 -12.40 18.72
N ASN A 2 6.73 -11.10 18.49
CA ASN A 2 5.41 -10.58 18.15
C ASN A 2 5.18 -10.71 16.63
N PHE A 3 4.02 -11.20 16.19
CA PHE A 3 3.69 -11.38 14.76
C PHE A 3 3.83 -10.05 13.99
N PHE A 4 3.47 -8.95 14.64
CA PHE A 4 3.50 -7.59 14.08
C PHE A 4 4.89 -6.99 13.86
N THR A 5 5.94 -7.59 14.43
CA THR A 5 7.32 -7.11 14.29
C THR A 5 8.17 -7.99 13.37
N LYS A 6 7.57 -9.03 12.76
CA LYS A 6 8.29 -9.95 11.89
C LYS A 6 8.39 -9.35 10.49
N GLU A 7 9.61 -9.05 10.05
CA GLU A 7 9.85 -8.64 8.68
C GLU A 7 9.58 -9.81 7.73
N THR A 8 8.87 -9.53 6.64
CA THR A 8 8.65 -10.50 5.56
C THR A 8 9.94 -10.60 4.74
N SER A 9 10.48 -11.81 4.60
CA SER A 9 11.69 -12.10 3.82
C SER A 9 11.38 -12.43 2.35
N TRP A 10 10.19 -12.08 1.86
CA TRP A 10 9.74 -12.48 0.53
C TRP A 10 10.62 -11.83 -0.53
N SER A 11 11.06 -12.62 -1.49
CA SER A 11 11.68 -12.10 -2.69
C SER A 11 10.65 -11.29 -3.50
N ASN A 12 11.14 -10.36 -4.33
CA ASN A 12 10.26 -9.55 -5.19
C ASN A 12 9.35 -10.41 -6.08
N ALA A 13 9.82 -11.59 -6.50
CA ALA A 13 9.05 -12.53 -7.32
C ALA A 13 7.88 -13.15 -6.55
N GLU A 14 8.11 -13.61 -5.32
CA GLU A 14 7.05 -14.16 -4.45
C GLU A 14 6.01 -13.08 -4.10
N PHE A 15 6.45 -11.84 -3.96
CA PHE A 15 5.58 -10.71 -3.66
C PHE A 15 4.61 -10.34 -4.80
N ILE A 16 4.83 -10.83 -6.03
CA ILE A 16 3.93 -10.58 -7.18
C ILE A 16 2.54 -11.16 -6.93
N VAL A 17 2.44 -12.38 -6.40
CA VAL A 17 1.13 -13.03 -6.13
C VAL A 17 0.32 -12.20 -5.14
N PHE A 18 0.97 -11.69 -4.10
CA PHE A 18 0.32 -10.81 -3.13
C PHE A 18 -0.10 -9.48 -3.76
N LYS A 19 0.75 -8.84 -4.58
CA LYS A 19 0.39 -7.62 -5.32
C LYS A 19 -0.84 -7.83 -6.21
N LEU A 20 -0.92 -8.96 -6.91
CA LEU A 20 -2.07 -9.29 -7.74
C LEU A 20 -3.34 -9.49 -6.92
N CYS A 21 -3.25 -10.16 -5.77
CA CYS A 21 -4.37 -10.33 -4.83
C CYS A 21 -4.91 -8.98 -4.32
N VAL A 22 -4.02 -8.07 -3.92
CA VAL A 22 -4.42 -6.73 -3.44
C VAL A 22 -4.95 -5.87 -4.59
N ALA A 23 -4.33 -5.94 -5.78
CA ALA A 23 -4.79 -5.21 -6.95
C ALA A 23 -6.19 -5.66 -7.39
N SER A 24 -6.48 -6.97 -7.37
CA SER A 24 -7.77 -7.50 -7.81
C SER A 24 -8.91 -7.04 -6.91
N ILE A 25 -8.74 -7.01 -5.59
CA ILE A 25 -9.78 -6.50 -4.69
C ILE A 25 -10.01 -5.00 -4.88
N TYR A 26 -8.97 -4.18 -5.13
CA TYR A 26 -9.16 -2.77 -5.44
C TYR A 26 -9.92 -2.54 -6.75
N VAL A 27 -9.65 -3.34 -7.78
CA VAL A 27 -10.41 -3.29 -9.04
C VAL A 27 -11.87 -3.68 -8.81
N LEU A 28 -12.13 -4.74 -8.04
CA LEU A 28 -13.50 -5.15 -7.69
C LEU A 28 -14.24 -4.05 -6.91
N ILE A 29 -13.60 -3.44 -5.91
CA ILE A 29 -14.17 -2.33 -5.15
C ILE A 29 -14.50 -1.16 -6.08
N GLY A 30 -13.57 -0.78 -6.97
CA GLY A 30 -13.80 0.28 -7.95
C GLY A 30 -14.94 -0.03 -8.91
N ALA A 31 -15.08 -1.29 -9.35
CA ALA A 31 -16.13 -1.71 -10.27
C ALA A 31 -17.53 -1.66 -9.63
N TYR A 32 -17.68 -2.16 -8.40
CA TYR A 32 -19.00 -2.30 -7.75
C TYR A 32 -19.41 -1.12 -6.87
N PHE A 33 -18.46 -0.38 -6.29
CA PHE A 33 -18.73 0.64 -5.27
C PHE A 33 -18.26 2.05 -5.67
N SER A 34 -17.95 2.28 -6.96
CA SER A 34 -17.48 3.58 -7.47
C SER A 34 -18.35 4.76 -7.01
N SER A 35 -19.67 4.62 -7.08
CA SER A 35 -20.63 5.66 -6.67
C SER A 35 -20.47 6.07 -5.20
N PHE A 36 -20.25 5.11 -4.30
CA PHE A 36 -20.03 5.35 -2.88
C PHE A 36 -18.71 6.10 -2.63
N PHE A 37 -17.62 5.66 -3.27
CA PHE A 37 -16.29 6.26 -3.06
C PHE A 37 -16.12 7.63 -3.73
N LEU A 38 -16.87 7.93 -4.79
CA LEU A 38 -16.83 9.23 -5.48
C LEU A 38 -17.19 10.42 -4.57
N GLN A 39 -18.07 10.20 -3.58
CA GLN A 39 -18.43 11.22 -2.58
C GLN A 39 -17.23 11.59 -1.68
N TYR A 40 -16.34 10.63 -1.41
CA TYR A 40 -15.18 10.80 -0.53
C TYR A 40 -13.86 10.99 -1.27
N ARG A 41 -13.90 11.18 -2.60
CA ARG A 41 -12.71 11.23 -3.46
C ARG A 41 -11.65 12.22 -2.98
N ILE A 42 -12.06 13.38 -2.45
CA ILE A 42 -11.13 14.41 -1.95
C ILE A 42 -10.38 13.88 -0.72
N VAL A 43 -11.11 13.36 0.26
CA VAL A 43 -10.53 12.81 1.49
C VAL A 43 -9.60 11.64 1.16
N ILE A 44 -10.05 10.71 0.31
CA ILE A 44 -9.25 9.56 -0.12
C ILE A 44 -7.97 10.00 -0.83
N THR A 45 -8.06 11.01 -1.70
CA THR A 45 -6.90 11.55 -2.43
C THR A 45 -5.90 12.22 -1.49
N VAL A 46 -6.38 12.97 -0.49
CA VAL A 46 -5.51 13.60 0.52
C VAL A 46 -4.79 12.53 1.35
N VAL A 47 -5.51 11.51 1.82
CA VAL A 47 -4.91 10.39 2.55
C VAL A 47 -3.88 9.67 1.68
N PHE A 48 -4.19 9.42 0.41
CA PHE A 48 -3.24 8.83 -0.54
C PHE A 48 -1.97 9.68 -0.71
N ALA A 49 -2.11 10.98 -0.95
CA ALA A 49 -0.95 11.87 -1.14
C ALA A 49 -0.04 11.90 0.10
N ILE A 50 -0.62 12.03 1.30
CA ILE A 50 0.13 12.03 2.57
C ILE A 50 0.86 10.69 2.75
N THR A 51 0.16 9.57 2.54
CA THR A 51 0.74 8.23 2.73
C THR A 51 1.80 7.90 1.70
N VAL A 52 1.72 8.40 0.47
CA VAL A 52 2.80 8.28 -0.53
C VAL A 52 4.06 9.00 -0.04
N VAL A 53 3.94 10.26 0.37
CA VAL A 53 5.09 11.04 0.88
C VAL A 53 5.70 10.36 2.11
N TRP A 54 4.87 9.87 3.02
CA TRP A 54 5.31 9.16 4.21
C TRP A 54 6.06 7.87 3.86
N THR A 55 5.49 7.06 2.97
CA THR A 55 6.08 5.78 2.52
C THR A 55 7.44 6.00 1.87
N VAL A 56 7.54 6.96 0.95
CA VAL A 56 8.82 7.31 0.29
C VAL A 56 9.84 7.80 1.32
N SER A 57 9.41 8.62 2.28
CA SER A 57 10.30 9.11 3.34
C SER A 57 10.84 7.99 4.22
N LEU A 58 9.99 7.03 4.62
CA LEU A 58 10.42 5.84 5.36
C LEU A 58 11.39 4.98 4.54
N TRP A 59 11.10 4.78 3.26
CA TRP A 59 11.96 4.00 2.38
C TRP A 59 13.34 4.65 2.24
N LEU A 60 13.41 5.96 1.97
CA LEU A 60 14.67 6.69 1.91
C LEU A 60 15.46 6.63 3.22
N LYS A 61 14.78 6.75 4.36
CA LYS A 61 15.42 6.58 5.69
C LYS A 61 16.00 5.18 5.86
N LYS A 62 15.26 4.12 5.48
CA LYS A 62 15.73 2.73 5.59
C LYS A 62 16.94 2.47 4.69
N MET A 63 16.90 2.93 3.43
CA MET A 63 18.03 2.82 2.50
C MET A 63 19.29 3.54 3.00
N ARG A 64 19.16 4.65 3.73
CA ARG A 64 20.31 5.35 4.34
C ARG A 64 20.85 4.66 5.58
N SER A 65 19.99 4.03 6.39
CA SER A 65 20.39 3.33 7.61
C SER A 65 20.98 1.93 7.37
N THR A 66 20.79 1.37 6.16
CA THR A 66 21.36 0.09 5.75
C THR A 66 22.69 0.26 4.98
N LYS A 67 23.26 1.47 4.96
CA LYS A 67 24.69 1.70 4.71
C LYS A 67 25.44 1.66 6.04
#